data_AF-A0A3L7ND71-F1
#
_entry.id   AF-A0A3L7ND71-F1
#
_cell.length_a   1.000
_cell.length_b   1.000
_cell.length_c   1.000
_cell.angle_alpha   90.00
_cell.angle_beta   90.00
_cell.angle_gamma   90.00
#
_symmetry.space_group_name_H-M   'P 1'
#
loop_
_entity.id
_entity.type
_entity.pdbx_description
1 polymer ?
#
loop_
_entity_poly.entity_id
_entity_poly.type
_entity_poly.pdbx_seq_one_letter_code
_entity_poly.pdbx_strand_id
1 'polypeptide(L)'
;MDADTQPPGSRIRPLDAVERRVLGVLIEKAKTTPEAYPLSLNAVITGCNQKSNREPVMTVDEDQVSSALDSLRAAGAVTEYFGSGRVPRYRHHAYEWFGNVEKEELSILAELLLRGEQSEGDLRGRASRMDPIADLTLLRSLLDKLAERGLVVWLSPPGRGRILTHGLLPEEKLEKVRAKLGIAGQAFPAGASGTAEAAADGDDPALDCDQQSASNAGTIPRAAQAAGTPPKASPPPPILLQPLVEKIAGLEAEVAALRSRLDALERALGN
;
A
#
# COMPACT_ATOMS: atom_id res chain seq x y z
N MET A 1 13.49 -9.81 34.33
CA MET A 1 12.08 -9.36 34.26
C MET A 1 12.17 -7.95 33.75
N ASP A 2 12.42 -7.84 32.46
CA ASP A 2 12.92 -6.61 31.87
C ASP A 2 11.75 -5.96 31.16
N ALA A 3 11.23 -4.93 31.83
CA ALA A 3 10.22 -4.04 31.30
C ALA A 3 10.83 -3.25 30.14
N ASP A 4 10.44 -3.66 28.95
CA ASP A 4 10.73 -3.02 27.67
C ASP A 4 10.36 -1.54 27.72
N THR A 5 11.37 -0.69 27.93
CA THR A 5 11.21 0.77 27.93
C THR A 5 11.41 1.25 26.50
N GLN A 6 10.34 1.14 25.70
CA GLN A 6 10.27 1.75 24.38
C GLN A 6 10.38 3.28 24.52
N PRO A 7 11.21 3.98 23.73
CA PRO A 7 11.16 5.44 23.64
C PRO A 7 9.75 5.89 23.20
N PRO A 8 9.32 7.16 23.41
CA PRO A 8 8.03 7.66 22.89
C PRO A 8 8.11 7.77 21.36
N GLY A 9 8.12 6.62 20.69
CA GLY A 9 8.31 6.43 19.27
C GLY A 9 7.19 5.56 18.76
N SER A 10 6.44 6.08 17.79
CA SER A 10 5.33 5.41 17.10
C SER A 10 4.20 4.90 18.01
N ARG A 11 3.09 5.66 18.12
CA ARG A 11 1.82 5.12 18.66
C ARG A 11 1.28 3.94 17.85
N ILE A 12 1.80 3.77 16.64
CA ILE A 12 1.39 2.78 15.66
C ILE A 12 2.18 1.50 15.93
N ARG A 13 1.46 0.43 16.23
CA ARG A 13 2.01 -0.91 16.44
C ARG A 13 1.50 -1.88 15.38
N PRO A 14 2.19 -3.02 15.17
CA PRO A 14 1.63 -4.11 14.40
C PRO A 14 0.29 -4.55 14.98
N LEU A 15 -0.66 -4.83 14.08
CA LEU A 15 -2.01 -5.27 14.44
C LEU A 15 -2.21 -6.73 14.01
N ASP A 16 -2.95 -7.49 14.82
CA ASP A 16 -3.34 -8.85 14.46
C ASP A 16 -4.39 -8.88 13.33
N ALA A 17 -4.87 -10.06 12.94
CA ALA A 17 -5.84 -10.18 11.86
C ALA A 17 -7.23 -9.62 12.21
N VAL A 18 -7.69 -9.82 13.45
CA VAL A 18 -9.00 -9.39 13.93
C VAL A 18 -9.00 -7.89 14.22
N GLU A 19 -7.95 -7.36 14.86
CA GLU A 19 -7.74 -5.93 15.10
C GLU A 19 -7.77 -5.12 13.79
N ARG A 20 -7.06 -5.58 12.77
CA ARG A 20 -7.08 -4.94 11.44
C ARG A 20 -8.46 -4.95 10.84
N ARG A 21 -9.16 -6.08 10.94
CA ARG A 21 -10.54 -6.23 10.45
C ARG A 21 -11.48 -5.26 11.17
N VAL A 22 -11.44 -5.23 12.50
CA VAL A 22 -12.27 -4.35 13.33
C VAL A 22 -12.00 -2.87 13.01
N LEU A 23 -10.73 -2.47 12.96
CA LEU A 23 -10.36 -1.09 12.63
C LEU A 23 -10.80 -0.70 11.21
N GLY A 24 -10.56 -1.57 10.23
CA GLY A 24 -11.00 -1.37 8.85
C GLY A 24 -12.53 -1.23 8.73
N VAL A 25 -13.30 -2.03 9.47
CA VAL A 25 -14.77 -1.95 9.52
C VAL A 25 -15.23 -0.61 10.11
N LEU A 26 -14.62 -0.17 11.22
CA LEU A 26 -14.96 1.12 11.82
C LEU A 26 -14.72 2.28 10.85
N ILE A 27 -13.59 2.27 10.13
CA ILE A 27 -13.25 3.31 9.15
C ILE A 27 -14.21 3.26 7.95
N GLU A 28 -14.44 2.08 7.37
CA GLU A 28 -15.34 1.88 6.23
C GLU A 28 -16.75 2.41 6.56
N LYS A 29 -17.30 2.02 7.71
CA LYS A 29 -18.66 2.41 8.10
C LYS A 29 -18.77 3.87 8.51
N ALA A 30 -17.73 4.47 9.07
CA ALA A 30 -17.72 5.91 9.34
C ALA A 30 -17.85 6.74 8.06
N LYS A 31 -17.30 6.26 6.94
CA LYS A 31 -17.33 6.97 5.64
C LYS A 31 -18.55 6.61 4.78
N THR A 32 -18.92 5.33 4.75
CA THR A 32 -19.99 4.83 3.85
C THR A 32 -21.39 4.86 4.46
N THR A 33 -21.48 4.79 5.79
CA THR A 33 -22.75 4.76 6.54
C THR A 33 -22.66 5.66 7.79
N PRO A 34 -22.44 6.98 7.63
CA PRO A 34 -22.23 7.89 8.74
C PRO A 34 -23.42 7.96 9.70
N GLU A 35 -24.64 7.67 9.23
CA GLU A 35 -25.87 7.61 10.03
C GLU A 35 -25.88 6.46 11.06
N ALA A 36 -25.17 5.37 10.77
CA ALA A 36 -25.04 4.22 11.66
C ALA A 36 -23.88 4.36 12.65
N TYR A 37 -23.01 5.37 12.48
CA TYR A 37 -21.79 5.55 13.24
C TYR A 37 -21.99 6.52 14.42
N PRO A 38 -21.44 6.25 15.63
CA PRO A 38 -20.55 5.15 16.02
C PRO A 38 -21.23 3.77 16.13
N LEU A 39 -20.48 2.70 15.89
CA LEU A 39 -21.02 1.33 15.78
C LEU A 39 -21.18 0.66 17.15
N SER A 40 -22.25 -0.13 17.32
CA SER A 40 -22.35 -1.07 18.45
C SER A 40 -21.47 -2.32 18.22
N LEU A 41 -21.23 -3.11 19.27
CA LEU A 41 -20.48 -4.38 19.17
C LEU A 41 -21.05 -5.31 18.07
N ASN A 42 -22.37 -5.51 18.05
CA ASN A 42 -23.03 -6.33 17.04
C ASN A 42 -22.84 -5.81 15.61
N ALA A 43 -22.81 -4.49 15.42
CA ALA A 43 -22.58 -3.89 14.11
C ALA A 43 -21.13 -4.10 13.66
N VAL A 44 -20.16 -4.04 14.59
CA VAL A 44 -18.76 -4.38 14.30
C VAL A 44 -18.63 -5.87 13.92
N ILE A 45 -19.20 -6.79 14.70
CA ILE A 45 -19.19 -8.24 14.39
C ILE A 45 -19.78 -8.50 13.00
N THR A 46 -20.95 -7.93 12.72
CA THR A 46 -21.62 -8.05 11.42
C THR A 46 -20.75 -7.51 10.29
N GLY A 47 -20.10 -6.37 10.50
CA GLY A 47 -19.16 -5.76 9.55
C GLY A 47 -17.91 -6.61 9.31
N CYS A 48 -17.40 -7.28 10.35
CA CYS A 48 -16.22 -8.14 10.26
C CYS A 48 -16.50 -9.41 9.44
N ASN A 49 -17.72 -9.94 9.54
CA ASN A 49 -18.17 -11.19 8.93
C ASN A 49 -18.87 -11.01 7.57
N GLN A 50 -18.80 -9.82 6.96
CA GLN A 50 -19.38 -9.58 5.63
C GLN A 50 -18.68 -10.47 4.57
N LYS A 51 -19.47 -11.00 3.63
CA LYS A 51 -18.94 -11.82 2.51
C LYS A 51 -18.35 -10.97 1.38
N SER A 52 -18.81 -9.74 1.25
CA SER A 52 -18.31 -8.78 0.26
C SER A 52 -17.30 -7.84 0.90
N ASN A 53 -16.35 -7.36 0.10
CA ASN A 53 -15.34 -6.41 0.52
C ASN A 53 -14.46 -6.87 1.70
N ARG A 54 -14.30 -8.18 1.86
CA ARG A 54 -13.43 -8.81 2.87
C ARG A 54 -12.56 -9.85 2.22
N GLU A 55 -11.27 -9.77 2.48
CA GLU A 55 -10.31 -10.78 2.04
C GLU A 55 -9.24 -10.95 3.12
N PRO A 56 -9.11 -12.14 3.75
CA PRO A 56 -10.00 -13.31 3.62
C PRO A 56 -11.39 -13.07 4.24
N VAL A 57 -12.40 -13.81 3.81
CA VAL A 57 -13.67 -13.89 4.54
C VAL A 57 -13.40 -14.55 5.89
N MET A 58 -13.84 -13.92 6.98
CA MET A 58 -13.61 -14.41 8.35
C MET A 58 -14.96 -14.66 9.03
N THR A 59 -14.92 -15.50 10.06
CA THR A 59 -16.01 -15.66 11.03
C THR A 59 -15.41 -15.35 12.39
N VAL A 60 -15.60 -14.13 12.87
CA VAL A 60 -15.20 -13.69 14.21
C VAL A 60 -16.39 -13.71 15.15
N ASP A 61 -16.16 -14.18 16.37
CA ASP A 61 -17.15 -14.18 17.44
C ASP A 61 -17.10 -12.89 18.27
N GLU A 62 -18.00 -12.81 19.26
CA GLU A 62 -18.11 -11.63 20.13
C GLU A 62 -16.86 -11.41 21.00
N ASP A 63 -16.30 -12.49 21.56
CA ASP A 63 -15.13 -12.43 22.44
C ASP A 63 -13.89 -11.93 21.69
N GLN A 64 -13.68 -12.42 20.46
CA GLN A 64 -12.60 -11.99 19.58
C GLN A 64 -12.71 -10.50 19.23
N VAL A 65 -13.92 -10.03 18.89
CA VAL A 65 -14.15 -8.62 18.56
C VAL A 65 -14.01 -7.73 19.79
N SER A 66 -14.52 -8.16 20.95
CA SER A 66 -14.39 -7.44 22.22
C SER A 66 -12.91 -7.29 22.61
N SER A 67 -12.15 -8.39 22.60
CA SER A 67 -10.71 -8.38 22.88
C SER A 67 -9.94 -7.48 21.92
N ALA A 68 -10.29 -7.48 20.61
CA ALA A 68 -9.66 -6.61 19.63
C ALA A 68 -9.99 -5.13 19.87
N LEU A 69 -11.24 -4.80 20.25
CA LEU A 69 -11.64 -3.44 20.59
C LEU A 69 -10.91 -2.93 21.83
N ASP A 70 -10.79 -3.74 22.88
CA ASP A 70 -10.06 -3.37 24.10
C ASP A 70 -8.58 -3.12 23.80
N SER A 71 -7.96 -3.98 22.99
CA SER A 71 -6.57 -3.83 22.55
C SER A 71 -6.35 -2.58 21.68
N LEU A 72 -7.30 -2.26 20.79
CA LEU A 72 -7.25 -1.04 19.97
C LEU A 72 -7.50 0.22 20.80
N ARG A 73 -8.31 0.14 21.86
CA ARG A 73 -8.52 1.23 22.82
C ARG A 73 -7.27 1.51 23.65
N ALA A 74 -6.61 0.47 24.14
CA ALA A 74 -5.33 0.60 24.83
C ALA A 74 -4.27 1.27 23.94
N ALA A 75 -4.30 1.00 22.63
CA ALA A 75 -3.42 1.64 21.64
C ALA A 75 -3.86 3.07 21.24
N GLY A 76 -5.01 3.56 21.71
CA GLY A 76 -5.57 4.87 21.35
C GLY A 76 -6.16 4.96 19.94
N ALA A 77 -6.33 3.83 19.24
CA ALA A 77 -6.89 3.78 17.88
C ALA A 77 -8.43 3.87 17.88
N VAL A 78 -9.07 3.48 18.98
CA VAL A 78 -10.53 3.44 19.15
C VAL A 78 -10.89 4.03 20.52
N THR A 79 -12.06 4.65 20.60
CA THR A 79 -12.69 5.07 21.86
C THR A 79 -14.09 4.49 21.94
N GLU A 80 -14.46 4.03 23.13
CA GLU A 80 -15.85 3.69 23.45
C GLU A 80 -16.59 4.92 23.95
N TYR A 81 -17.81 5.08 23.45
CA TYR A 81 -18.72 6.14 23.77
C TYR A 81 -20.02 5.53 24.31
N PHE A 82 -20.40 5.96 25.52
CA PHE A 82 -21.72 5.74 26.07
C PHE A 82 -22.57 6.95 25.71
N GLY A 83 -23.49 6.77 24.75
CA GLY A 83 -24.48 7.80 24.45
C GLY A 83 -25.58 7.86 25.50
N SER A 84 -26.73 8.39 25.11
CA SER A 84 -27.95 8.39 25.94
C SER A 84 -28.51 6.97 26.20
N GLY A 85 -28.04 5.96 25.46
CA GLY A 85 -28.45 4.55 25.63
C GLY A 85 -27.47 3.72 26.46
N ARG A 86 -27.91 2.53 26.88
CA ARG A 86 -27.12 1.57 27.66
C ARG A 86 -26.09 0.76 26.85
N VAL A 87 -26.17 0.82 25.52
CA VAL A 87 -25.33 0.00 24.64
C VAL A 87 -24.04 0.76 24.30
N PRO A 88 -22.86 0.19 24.57
CA PRO A 88 -21.60 0.82 24.19
C PRO A 88 -21.47 0.96 22.68
N ARG A 89 -20.90 2.08 22.23
CA ARG A 89 -20.61 2.33 20.82
C ARG A 89 -19.14 2.69 20.63
N TYR A 90 -18.58 2.33 19.49
CA TYR A 90 -17.17 2.44 19.21
C TYR A 90 -16.90 3.43 18.06
N ARG A 91 -15.92 4.30 18.28
CA ARG A 91 -15.45 5.32 17.33
C ARG A 91 -13.94 5.13 17.11
N HIS A 92 -13.48 5.14 15.87
CA HIS A 92 -12.06 5.18 15.53
C HIS A 92 -11.47 6.60 15.68
N HIS A 93 -10.18 6.65 16.01
CA HIS A 93 -9.28 7.82 15.96
C HIS A 93 -8.19 7.64 14.90
N ALA A 94 -8.49 6.86 13.86
CA ALA A 94 -7.53 6.49 12.82
C ALA A 94 -6.84 7.69 12.13
N TYR A 95 -7.51 8.85 12.01
CA TYR A 95 -6.88 10.05 11.44
C TYR A 95 -5.67 10.49 12.26
N GLU A 96 -5.85 10.69 13.57
CA GLU A 96 -4.77 11.10 14.48
C GLU A 96 -3.82 9.95 14.78
N TRP A 97 -4.33 8.73 14.89
CA TRP A 97 -3.54 7.55 15.23
C TRP A 97 -2.52 7.20 14.15
N PHE A 98 -2.88 7.34 12.87
CA PHE A 98 -1.92 7.19 11.77
C PHE A 98 -0.99 8.38 11.58
N GLY A 99 -1.15 9.47 12.36
CA GLY A 99 -0.31 10.68 12.29
C GLY A 99 -0.88 11.76 11.38
N ASN A 100 -2.18 12.04 11.45
CA ASN A 100 -2.89 13.05 10.67
C ASN A 100 -2.90 12.74 9.16
N VAL A 101 -3.42 11.57 8.79
CA VAL A 101 -3.69 11.22 7.39
C VAL A 101 -4.86 12.02 6.80
N GLU A 102 -4.85 12.23 5.49
CA GLU A 102 -5.98 12.82 4.74
C GLU A 102 -7.13 11.82 4.55
N LYS A 103 -8.28 12.28 4.02
CA LYS A 103 -9.49 11.44 3.90
C LYS A 103 -9.28 10.28 2.95
N GLU A 104 -8.68 10.56 1.80
CA GLU A 104 -8.35 9.62 0.73
C GLU A 104 -7.28 8.63 1.17
N GLU A 105 -6.25 9.12 1.88
CA GLU A 105 -5.20 8.28 2.50
C GLU A 105 -5.82 7.27 3.48
N LEU A 106 -6.74 7.72 4.34
CA LEU A 106 -7.40 6.84 5.28
C LEU A 106 -8.28 5.78 4.58
N SER A 107 -8.94 6.15 3.47
CA SER A 107 -9.72 5.22 2.65
C SER A 107 -8.85 4.16 1.99
N ILE A 108 -7.68 4.53 1.51
CA ILE A 108 -6.69 3.59 0.97
C ILE A 108 -6.26 2.60 2.06
N LEU A 109 -5.91 3.10 3.26
CA LEU A 109 -5.51 2.25 4.39
C LEU A 109 -6.64 1.30 4.80
N ALA A 110 -7.88 1.78 4.91
CA ALA A 110 -9.02 0.93 5.26
C ALA A 110 -9.23 -0.21 4.25
N GLU A 111 -9.13 0.07 2.96
CA GLU A 111 -9.26 -0.95 1.91
C GLU A 111 -8.16 -2.02 2.02
N LEU A 112 -6.91 -1.61 2.30
CA LEU A 112 -5.80 -2.54 2.54
C LEU A 112 -5.98 -3.35 3.83
N LEU A 113 -6.55 -2.77 4.89
CA LEU A 113 -6.83 -3.51 6.14
C LEU A 113 -7.94 -4.56 5.97
N LEU A 114 -8.91 -4.30 5.09
CA LEU A 114 -10.06 -5.17 4.87
C LEU A 114 -9.76 -6.32 3.90
N ARG A 115 -8.86 -6.10 2.93
CA ARG A 115 -8.56 -7.06 1.86
C ARG A 115 -7.10 -7.49 1.72
N GLY A 116 -6.18 -6.87 2.43
CA GLY A 116 -4.75 -7.17 2.31
C GLY A 116 -4.13 -6.65 1.01
N GLU A 117 -3.22 -7.44 0.46
CA GLU A 117 -2.40 -7.09 -0.70
C GLU A 117 -3.22 -6.88 -1.99
N GLN A 118 -2.99 -5.77 -2.68
CA GLN A 118 -3.76 -5.38 -3.87
C GLN A 118 -2.90 -4.67 -4.91
N SER A 119 -3.34 -4.72 -6.17
CA SER A 119 -2.76 -3.92 -7.24
C SER A 119 -3.20 -2.45 -7.16
N GLU A 120 -2.39 -1.51 -7.64
CA GLU A 120 -2.76 -0.08 -7.73
C GLU A 120 -4.11 0.13 -8.45
N GLY A 121 -4.35 -0.63 -9.53
CA GLY A 121 -5.56 -0.53 -10.35
C GLY A 121 -6.82 -0.94 -9.59
N ASP A 122 -6.76 -2.08 -8.90
CA ASP A 122 -7.87 -2.57 -8.07
C ASP A 122 -8.12 -1.64 -6.87
N LEU A 123 -7.03 -1.21 -6.24
CA LEU A 123 -7.07 -0.37 -5.04
C LEU A 123 -7.80 0.94 -5.32
N ARG A 124 -7.53 1.61 -6.46
CA ARG A 124 -8.22 2.86 -6.83
C ARG A 124 -9.74 2.66 -6.85
N GLY A 125 -10.20 1.65 -7.60
CA GLY A 125 -11.62 1.41 -7.82
C GLY A 125 -12.35 1.02 -6.54
N ARG A 126 -11.68 0.26 -5.66
CA ARG A 126 -12.27 -0.20 -4.39
C ARG A 126 -12.27 0.89 -3.33
N ALA A 127 -11.16 1.59 -3.12
CA ALA A 127 -11.06 2.70 -2.16
C ALA A 127 -11.97 3.89 -2.53
N SER A 128 -12.23 4.10 -3.83
CA SER A 128 -13.13 5.17 -4.32
C SER A 128 -14.57 5.07 -3.83
N ARG A 129 -14.97 3.93 -3.23
CA ARG A 129 -16.29 3.76 -2.60
C ARG A 129 -16.43 4.52 -1.28
N MET A 130 -15.30 4.82 -0.62
CA MET A 130 -15.26 5.55 0.64
C MET A 130 -15.01 7.05 0.42
N ASP A 131 -13.97 7.40 -0.34
CA ASP A 131 -13.73 8.77 -0.81
C ASP A 131 -13.27 8.73 -2.28
N PRO A 132 -13.77 9.60 -3.16
CA PRO A 132 -13.46 9.57 -4.58
C PRO A 132 -11.98 9.88 -4.85
N ILE A 133 -11.31 9.01 -5.61
CA ILE A 133 -9.91 9.20 -6.05
C ILE A 133 -9.92 9.43 -7.56
N ALA A 134 -9.63 10.67 -7.99
CA ALA A 134 -9.82 11.14 -9.36
C ALA A 134 -9.14 10.26 -10.43
N ASP A 135 -7.87 9.92 -10.23
CA ASP A 135 -7.06 9.15 -11.18
C ASP A 135 -5.93 8.36 -10.48
N LEU A 136 -5.17 7.59 -11.27
CA LEU A 136 -4.03 6.82 -10.77
C LEU A 136 -2.83 7.70 -10.37
N THR A 137 -2.72 8.92 -10.90
CA THR A 137 -1.63 9.85 -10.58
C THR A 137 -1.80 10.38 -9.16
N LEU A 138 -3.03 10.78 -8.80
CA LEU A 138 -3.39 11.15 -7.43
C LEU A 138 -3.18 9.97 -6.48
N LEU A 139 -3.66 8.76 -6.84
CA LEU A 139 -3.46 7.57 -6.01
C LEU A 139 -1.97 7.34 -5.69
N ARG A 140 -1.10 7.39 -6.71
CA ARG A 140 0.35 7.19 -6.53
C ARG A 140 0.96 8.24 -5.62
N SER A 141 0.57 9.50 -5.78
CA SER A 141 1.04 10.60 -4.92
C SER A 141 0.65 10.37 -3.45
N LEU A 142 -0.55 9.86 -3.19
CA LEU A 142 -1.00 9.50 -1.83
C LEU A 142 -0.25 8.26 -1.30
N LEU A 143 -0.03 7.26 -2.13
CA LEU A 143 0.72 6.05 -1.76
C LEU A 143 2.19 6.35 -1.45
N ASP A 144 2.81 7.28 -2.15
CA ASP A 144 4.18 7.71 -1.89
C ASP A 144 4.28 8.39 -0.51
N LYS A 145 3.36 9.30 -0.18
CA LYS A 145 3.26 9.90 1.17
C LYS A 145 3.06 8.84 2.27
N LEU A 146 2.18 7.87 2.02
CA LEU A 146 1.93 6.77 2.96
C LEU A 146 3.15 5.84 3.12
N ALA A 147 3.89 5.60 2.04
CA ALA A 147 5.10 4.79 2.06
C ALA A 147 6.26 5.49 2.79
N GLU A 148 6.43 6.80 2.62
CA GLU A 148 7.40 7.61 3.39
C GLU A 148 7.18 7.51 4.90
N ARG A 149 5.92 7.35 5.31
CA ARG A 149 5.50 7.19 6.72
C ARG A 149 5.52 5.73 7.20
N GLY A 150 5.89 4.78 6.33
CA GLY A 150 5.89 3.35 6.65
C GLY A 150 4.49 2.74 6.83
N LEU A 151 3.43 3.42 6.39
CA LEU A 151 2.04 2.93 6.49
C LEU A 151 1.66 2.00 5.34
N VAL A 152 2.40 2.07 4.23
CA VAL A 152 2.26 1.22 3.05
C VAL A 152 3.62 0.66 2.67
N VAL A 153 3.64 -0.60 2.23
CA VAL A 153 4.84 -1.29 1.78
C VAL A 153 4.61 -1.82 0.37
N TRP A 154 5.51 -1.46 -0.54
CA TRP A 154 5.54 -1.99 -1.90
C TRP A 154 6.06 -3.42 -1.90
N LEU A 155 5.31 -4.32 -2.53
CA LEU A 155 5.65 -5.74 -2.63
C LEU A 155 6.27 -6.08 -3.98
N SER A 156 5.98 -5.30 -5.02
CA SER A 156 6.50 -5.51 -6.38
C SER A 156 7.38 -4.36 -6.87
N PRO A 157 8.28 -4.61 -7.85
CA PRO A 157 9.04 -3.55 -8.50
C PRO A 157 8.13 -2.53 -9.18
N PRO A 158 8.64 -1.31 -9.47
CA PRO A 158 7.93 -0.32 -10.25
C PRO A 158 7.56 -0.86 -11.64
N GLY A 159 6.31 -0.69 -12.06
CA GLY A 159 5.79 -1.24 -13.31
C GLY A 159 4.26 -1.15 -13.43
N ARG A 160 3.68 -1.82 -14.43
CA ARG A 160 2.22 -1.91 -14.57
C ARG A 160 1.66 -2.89 -13.55
N GLY A 161 0.66 -2.47 -12.78
CA GLY A 161 -0.03 -3.35 -11.82
C GLY A 161 0.78 -3.63 -10.56
N ARG A 162 1.49 -2.62 -10.02
CA ARG A 162 2.27 -2.79 -8.79
C ARG A 162 1.39 -3.26 -7.65
N ILE A 163 1.91 -4.22 -6.87
CA ILE A 163 1.24 -4.78 -5.70
C ILE A 163 1.82 -4.13 -4.44
N LEU A 164 0.93 -3.76 -3.53
CA LEU A 164 1.27 -3.18 -2.23
C LEU A 164 0.44 -3.81 -1.10
N THR A 165 0.91 -3.62 0.13
CA THR A 165 0.18 -3.96 1.34
C THR A 165 0.35 -2.86 2.39
N HIS A 166 -0.37 -2.96 3.51
CA HIS A 166 -0.24 -2.03 4.63
C HIS A 166 0.99 -2.37 5.51
N GLY A 167 1.57 -1.36 6.16
CA GLY A 167 2.75 -1.49 7.03
C GLY A 167 2.48 -2.02 8.44
N LEU A 168 1.21 -2.26 8.82
CA LEU A 168 0.83 -2.75 10.16
C LEU A 168 0.99 -4.28 10.35
N LEU A 169 1.64 -4.98 9.42
CA LEU A 169 1.94 -6.40 9.56
C LEU A 169 3.22 -6.58 10.39
N PRO A 170 3.29 -7.60 11.26
CA PRO A 170 4.57 -8.06 11.81
C PRO A 170 5.53 -8.43 10.67
N GLU A 171 6.83 -8.17 10.83
CA GLU A 171 7.84 -8.40 9.77
C GLU A 171 7.81 -9.84 9.25
N GLU A 172 7.65 -10.83 10.15
CA GLU A 172 7.53 -12.25 9.77
C GLU A 172 6.38 -12.52 8.78
N LYS A 173 5.28 -11.78 8.89
CA LYS A 173 4.13 -11.92 7.98
C LYS A 173 4.39 -11.17 6.67
N LEU A 174 5.09 -10.04 6.69
CA LEU A 174 5.51 -9.35 5.47
C LEU A 174 6.42 -10.23 4.62
N GLU A 175 7.38 -10.91 5.25
CA GLU A 175 8.25 -11.86 4.55
C GLU A 175 7.47 -13.02 3.94
N LYS A 176 6.48 -13.58 4.66
CA LYS A 176 5.59 -14.62 4.12
C LYS A 176 4.78 -14.14 2.93
N VAL A 177 4.28 -12.90 2.97
CA VAL A 177 3.55 -12.29 1.85
C VAL A 177 4.48 -12.10 0.64
N ARG A 178 5.70 -11.59 0.85
CA ARG A 178 6.72 -11.45 -0.20
C ARG A 178 7.10 -12.81 -0.81
N ALA A 179 7.29 -13.83 0.03
CA ALA A 179 7.59 -15.19 -0.40
C ALA A 179 6.44 -15.82 -1.19
N LYS A 180 5.19 -15.63 -0.74
CA LYS A 180 3.99 -16.11 -1.44
C LYS A 180 3.85 -15.51 -2.84
N LEU A 181 4.26 -14.26 -3.01
CA LEU A 181 4.25 -13.57 -4.30
C LEU A 181 5.46 -13.93 -5.18
N GLY A 182 6.41 -14.73 -4.70
CA GLY A 182 7.62 -15.10 -5.45
C GLY A 182 8.61 -13.95 -5.62
N ILE A 183 8.48 -12.87 -4.83
CA ILE A 183 9.30 -11.66 -4.89
C ILE A 183 10.22 -11.66 -3.67
N ALA A 184 11.19 -12.59 -3.66
CA ALA A 184 12.15 -12.67 -2.57
C ALA A 184 13.24 -11.59 -2.70
N GLY A 185 13.43 -10.78 -1.65
CA GLY A 185 14.70 -10.10 -1.39
C GLY A 185 14.90 -8.66 -1.87
N GLN A 186 13.87 -7.95 -2.34
CA GLN A 186 14.02 -6.54 -2.72
C GLN A 186 12.97 -5.64 -2.03
N ALA A 187 13.41 -4.86 -1.05
CA ALA A 187 12.65 -3.71 -0.57
C ALA A 187 12.76 -2.60 -1.63
N PHE A 188 11.69 -2.35 -2.36
CA PHE A 188 11.70 -1.31 -3.40
C PHE A 188 11.38 0.04 -2.76
N PRO A 189 12.28 1.05 -2.90
CA PRO A 189 12.00 2.39 -2.43
C PRO A 189 10.82 3.00 -3.19
N ALA A 190 10.07 3.88 -2.52
CA ALA A 190 8.83 4.48 -3.01
C ALA A 190 8.99 5.27 -4.33
N GLY A 191 10.17 5.78 -4.65
CA GLY A 191 10.39 6.64 -5.81
C GLY A 191 10.89 5.91 -7.05
N ALA A 192 9.97 5.43 -7.91
CA ALA A 192 10.24 5.16 -9.32
C ALA A 192 8.94 5.11 -10.12
N SER A 193 8.25 6.25 -10.20
CA SER A 193 7.16 6.50 -11.13
C SER A 193 7.75 6.69 -12.54
N GLY A 194 7.92 5.58 -13.26
CA GLY A 194 8.26 5.59 -14.68
C GLY A 194 7.13 6.23 -15.48
N THR A 195 7.43 7.33 -16.16
CA THR A 195 6.59 8.02 -17.14
C THR A 195 6.31 7.08 -18.32
N ALA A 196 5.06 6.64 -18.46
CA ALA A 196 4.57 6.04 -19.69
C ALA A 196 3.72 7.09 -20.41
N GLU A 197 4.31 7.63 -21.47
CA GLU A 197 3.77 8.60 -22.40
C GLU A 197 2.59 8.00 -23.18
N ALA A 198 1.43 8.67 -23.14
CA ALA A 198 0.23 8.32 -23.89
C ALA A 198 0.10 9.28 -25.08
N ALA A 199 0.15 8.74 -26.30
CA ALA A 199 -0.29 9.44 -27.49
C ALA A 199 -1.78 9.10 -27.75
N ALA A 200 -2.58 10.15 -27.93
CA ALA A 200 -4.00 10.13 -28.26
C ALA A 200 -4.24 10.33 -29.78
N ASP A 201 -5.52 10.30 -30.13
CA ASP A 201 -6.20 10.46 -31.43
C ASP A 201 -6.26 9.22 -32.33
N GLY A 202 -7.41 8.73 -32.79
CA GLY A 202 -8.79 9.23 -32.74
C GLY A 202 -9.57 8.68 -33.95
N ASP A 203 -10.88 8.51 -33.78
CA ASP A 203 -11.94 8.24 -34.78
C ASP A 203 -12.25 6.78 -35.23
N ASP A 204 -13.36 6.28 -34.70
CA ASP A 204 -14.28 5.25 -35.24
C ASP A 204 -14.89 5.73 -36.60
N PRO A 205 -15.39 4.87 -37.53
CA PRO A 205 -16.39 3.86 -37.19
C PRO A 205 -16.36 2.52 -37.97
N ALA A 206 -16.99 1.54 -37.34
CA ALA A 206 -17.66 0.33 -37.84
C ALA A 206 -17.67 0.06 -39.36
N LEU A 207 -17.35 -1.18 -39.75
CA LEU A 207 -18.12 -1.99 -40.71
C LEU A 207 -17.75 -3.48 -40.62
N ASP A 208 -18.80 -4.28 -40.43
CA ASP A 208 -18.91 -5.74 -40.49
C ASP A 208 -18.71 -6.26 -41.94
N CYS A 209 -18.04 -7.41 -42.12
CA CYS A 209 -18.31 -8.43 -43.17
C CYS A 209 -17.12 -9.40 -43.32
N ASP A 210 -17.28 -10.60 -42.76
CA ASP A 210 -16.59 -11.82 -43.17
C ASP A 210 -17.21 -12.33 -44.48
N GLN A 211 -16.44 -12.36 -45.58
CA GLN A 211 -16.68 -13.29 -46.70
C GLN A 211 -15.47 -13.39 -47.66
N GLN A 212 -14.72 -14.47 -47.49
CA GLN A 212 -14.24 -15.42 -48.51
C GLN A 212 -14.03 -14.98 -49.98
N SER A 213 -12.77 -15.23 -50.41
CA SER A 213 -12.40 -16.02 -51.61
C SER A 213 -12.10 -15.32 -52.94
N ALA A 214 -10.97 -15.80 -53.52
CA ALA A 214 -10.61 -15.84 -54.94
C ALA A 214 -10.20 -14.49 -55.59
N SER A 215 -9.29 -14.35 -56.56
CA SER A 215 -8.34 -15.22 -57.28
C SER A 215 -7.64 -14.34 -58.33
N ASN A 216 -6.44 -14.74 -58.75
CA ASN A 216 -5.78 -14.45 -60.04
C ASN A 216 -5.19 -13.05 -60.39
N ALA A 217 -3.85 -13.07 -60.47
CA ALA A 217 -2.99 -12.83 -61.65
C ALA A 217 -3.02 -11.49 -62.41
N GLY A 218 -1.84 -10.84 -62.50
CA GLY A 218 -1.56 -9.77 -63.47
C GLY A 218 -0.21 -9.03 -63.30
N THR A 219 0.86 -9.63 -63.83
CA THR A 219 2.10 -9.09 -64.44
C THR A 219 2.55 -7.59 -64.29
N ILE A 220 3.72 -7.40 -63.64
CA ILE A 220 4.91 -6.46 -63.75
C ILE A 220 4.89 -5.20 -64.67
N PRO A 221 5.63 -4.08 -64.37
CA PRO A 221 7.11 -4.02 -64.40
C PRO A 221 7.87 -3.15 -63.33
N ARG A 222 9.10 -3.60 -63.09
CA ARG A 222 10.36 -3.04 -62.50
C ARG A 222 10.65 -1.51 -62.52
N ALA A 223 11.14 -0.98 -61.38
CA ALA A 223 12.23 0.01 -61.20
C ALA A 223 12.51 0.21 -59.68
N ALA A 224 13.66 -0.20 -59.11
CA ALA A 224 14.93 0.53 -58.97
C ALA A 224 15.14 1.20 -57.57
N GLN A 225 16.18 0.72 -56.85
CA GLN A 225 16.98 1.40 -55.82
C GLN A 225 16.26 1.69 -54.47
N ALA A 226 16.87 1.69 -53.27
CA ALA A 226 18.25 1.85 -52.85
C ALA A 226 18.51 1.18 -51.48
N ALA A 227 19.79 0.93 -51.19
CA ALA A 227 20.29 0.45 -49.92
C ALA A 227 20.04 1.45 -48.77
N GLY A 228 19.63 0.95 -47.61
CA GLY A 228 19.50 1.71 -46.36
C GLY A 228 19.87 0.84 -45.17
N THR A 229 21.07 1.06 -44.65
CA THR A 229 21.64 0.47 -43.44
C THR A 229 20.79 0.77 -42.19
N PRO A 230 20.58 -0.17 -41.25
CA PRO A 230 19.87 0.12 -39.99
C PRO A 230 20.73 1.03 -39.09
N PRO A 231 20.16 2.10 -38.49
CA PRO A 231 20.90 2.94 -37.55
C PRO A 231 21.17 2.21 -36.23
N LYS A 232 22.43 2.30 -35.82
CA LYS A 232 23.04 1.76 -34.61
C LYS A 232 22.35 2.33 -33.35
N ALA A 233 21.82 1.45 -32.51
CA ALA A 233 21.29 1.81 -31.19
C ALA A 233 22.38 2.52 -30.36
N SER A 234 22.06 3.71 -29.82
CA SER A 234 22.90 4.38 -28.84
C SER A 234 22.78 3.67 -27.48
N PRO A 235 23.87 3.49 -26.73
CA PRO A 235 23.83 2.86 -25.41
C PRO A 235 23.09 3.77 -24.40
N PRO A 236 22.41 3.20 -23.40
CA PRO A 236 21.77 3.97 -22.33
C PRO A 236 22.82 4.76 -21.52
N PRO A 237 22.49 5.94 -20.98
CA PRO A 237 23.42 6.71 -20.18
C PRO A 237 23.83 5.94 -18.91
N PRO A 238 25.08 6.06 -18.46
CA PRO A 238 25.54 5.41 -17.25
C PRO A 238 24.75 5.94 -16.05
N ILE A 239 24.14 5.02 -15.30
CA ILE A 239 23.50 5.28 -14.02
C ILE A 239 24.53 5.95 -13.11
N LEU A 240 24.18 7.13 -12.56
CA LEU A 240 25.01 7.89 -11.63
C LEU A 240 25.18 7.12 -10.30
N LEU A 241 26.05 6.11 -10.29
CA LEU A 241 26.42 5.31 -9.12
C LEU A 241 27.29 6.09 -8.13
N GLN A 242 27.96 7.15 -8.58
CA GLN A 242 28.86 7.98 -7.78
C GLN A 242 28.19 8.63 -6.56
N PRO A 243 27.04 9.33 -6.67
CA PRO A 243 26.40 9.94 -5.50
C PRO A 243 25.92 8.93 -4.45
N LEU A 244 25.58 7.70 -4.86
CA LEU A 244 25.21 6.63 -3.94
C LEU A 244 26.42 6.06 -3.20
N VAL A 245 27.55 5.88 -3.90
CA VAL A 245 28.81 5.43 -3.30
C VAL A 245 29.34 6.45 -2.30
N GLU A 246 29.24 7.75 -2.59
CA GLU A 246 29.61 8.82 -1.66
C GLU A 246 28.75 8.80 -0.39
N LYS A 247 27.44 8.55 -0.54
CA LYS A 247 26.53 8.46 0.60
C LYS A 247 26.80 7.23 1.48
N ILE A 248 27.14 6.09 0.87
CA ILE A 248 27.54 4.88 1.61
C ILE A 248 28.84 5.14 2.38
N ALA A 249 29.85 5.73 1.75
CA ALA A 249 31.10 6.07 2.42
C ALA A 249 30.89 7.06 3.60
N GLY A 250 29.99 8.02 3.44
CA GLY A 250 29.60 8.95 4.51
C GLY A 250 28.93 8.24 5.70
N LEU A 251 27.98 7.34 5.42
CA LEU A 251 27.29 6.56 6.47
C LEU A 251 28.24 5.59 7.19
N GLU A 252 29.17 4.96 6.47
CA GLU A 252 30.18 4.09 7.07
C GLU A 252 31.11 4.84 8.03
N ALA A 253 31.50 6.07 7.67
CA ALA A 253 32.30 6.93 8.53
C ALA A 253 31.54 7.36 9.80
N GLU A 254 30.24 7.65 9.69
CA GLU A 254 29.39 8.01 10.83
C GLU A 254 29.19 6.83 11.78
N VAL A 255 28.97 5.62 11.24
CA VAL A 255 28.89 4.38 12.03
C VAL A 255 30.20 4.10 12.76
N ALA A 256 31.35 4.31 12.11
CA ALA A 256 32.66 4.15 12.75
C ALA A 256 32.86 5.16 13.91
N ALA A 257 32.43 6.42 13.72
CA ALA A 257 32.51 7.44 14.76
C ALA A 257 31.60 7.13 15.96
N LEU A 258 30.38 6.66 15.71
CA LEU A 258 29.44 6.26 16.76
C LEU A 258 29.93 5.05 17.54
N ARG A 259 30.50 4.04 16.87
CA ARG A 259 31.13 2.88 17.52
C ARG A 259 32.30 3.30 18.41
N SER A 260 33.19 4.15 17.92
CA SER A 260 34.31 4.67 18.73
C SER A 260 33.83 5.44 19.97
N ARG A 261 32.74 6.21 19.84
CA ARG A 261 32.11 6.92 20.97
C ARG A 261 31.46 5.96 21.97
N LEU A 262 30.85 4.89 21.49
CA LEU A 262 30.30 3.83 22.33
C LEU A 262 31.42 3.12 23.10
N ASP A 263 32.48 2.69 22.43
CA ASP A 263 33.64 2.04 23.06
C ASP A 263 34.32 2.94 24.11
N ALA A 264 34.34 4.25 23.87
CA ALA A 264 34.88 5.23 24.82
C ALA A 264 33.98 5.39 26.06
N LEU A 265 32.66 5.35 25.87
CA LEU A 265 31.68 5.40 26.96
C LEU A 265 31.66 4.10 27.76
N GLU A 266 31.74 2.94 27.11
CA GLU A 266 31.85 1.63 27.76
C GLU A 266 33.10 1.55 28.63
N ARG A 267 34.25 2.00 28.10
CA ARG A 267 35.50 2.14 28.89
C ARG A 267 35.38 3.11 30.06
N ALA A 268 34.60 4.19 29.93
CA ALA A 268 34.38 5.15 31.01
C ALA A 268 33.41 4.64 32.09
N LEU A 269 32.52 3.71 31.72
CA LEU A 269 31.54 3.07 32.62
C LEU A 269 32.06 1.79 33.28
N GLY A 270 33.25 1.31 32.89
CA GLY A 270 33.96 0.23 33.59
C GLY A 270 33.42 -1.17 33.34
N ASN A 271 32.78 -1.41 32.19
CA ASN A 271 32.52 -2.75 31.67
C ASN A 271 33.67 -3.24 30.79
#